data_AF-A0A9E2ZWX0-F1
#
_entry.id   AF-A0A9E2ZWX0-F1
#
_cell.length_a   1.000
_cell.length_b   1.000
_cell.length_c   1.000
_cell.angle_alpha   90.00
_cell.angle_beta   90.00
_cell.angle_gamma   90.00
#
_symmetry.space_group_name_H-M   'P 1'
#
loop_
_entity.id
_entity.type
_entity.pdbx_description
1 polymer ?
#
loop_
_entity_poly.entity_id
_entity_poly.type
_entity_poly.pdbx_seq_one_letter_code
_entity_poly.pdbx_strand_id
1 'polypeptide(L)'
;MSSSLVVPMKNGAVLRARFFHSHGVALQSESRSRSGVREEDGVVVFAMPLERVSVDAWGCSCLLWASSGRALEDVLSLETLRHCRLAVQQGVAEGFLLDRDQAPMEGPELLAIRVVKINTGFWARWGTAARAQRSGARASCRGTRLQ
;
A
#
# COMPACT_ATOMS: atom_id res chain seq x y z
N MET A 1 19.89 -30.99 1.95
CA MET A 1 18.55 -31.11 1.34
C MET A 1 17.64 -30.14 2.07
N SER A 2 17.35 -29.00 1.45
CA SER A 2 16.54 -27.94 2.09
C SER A 2 15.08 -28.34 1.99
N SER A 3 14.51 -28.82 3.10
CA SER A 3 13.09 -29.16 3.19
C SER A 3 12.28 -27.88 3.08
N SER A 4 11.77 -27.57 1.88
CA SER A 4 10.76 -26.55 1.68
C SER A 4 9.51 -26.95 2.47
N LEU A 5 9.29 -26.31 3.61
CA LEU A 5 8.05 -26.41 4.35
C LEU A 5 6.93 -25.88 3.45
N VAL A 6 6.13 -26.78 2.88
CA VAL A 6 4.90 -26.43 2.19
C VAL A 6 3.92 -25.94 3.24
N VAL A 7 3.96 -24.65 3.54
CA VAL A 7 2.98 -24.02 4.42
C VAL A 7 1.70 -23.87 3.60
N PRO A 8 0.57 -24.51 3.98
CA PRO A 8 -0.67 -24.37 3.25
C PRO A 8 -1.11 -22.89 3.24
N MET A 9 -1.26 -22.32 2.05
CA MET A 9 -1.71 -20.96 1.88
C MET A 9 -3.22 -20.89 2.12
N LYS A 10 -3.65 -19.94 2.96
CA LYS A 10 -5.09 -19.62 3.09
C LYS A 10 -5.61 -19.09 1.75
N ASN A 11 -6.88 -19.33 1.43
CA ASN A 11 -7.51 -18.96 0.16
C ASN A 11 -7.25 -17.50 -0.26
N GLY A 12 -7.33 -16.54 0.67
CA GLY A 12 -7.03 -15.13 0.40
C GLY A 12 -5.56 -14.84 0.05
N ALA A 13 -4.60 -15.64 0.54
CA ALA A 13 -3.19 -15.52 0.16
C ALA A 13 -2.95 -16.02 -1.27
N VAL A 14 -3.65 -17.09 -1.69
CA VAL A 14 -3.57 -17.63 -3.06
C VAL A 14 -4.11 -16.62 -4.07
N LEU A 15 -5.28 -16.03 -3.80
CA LEU A 15 -5.87 -15.02 -4.68
C LEU A 15 -4.97 -13.78 -4.81
N ARG A 16 -4.43 -13.30 -3.69
CA ARG A 16 -3.47 -12.19 -3.67
C ARG A 16 -2.22 -12.49 -4.51
N ALA A 17 -1.60 -13.65 -4.30
CA ALA A 17 -0.39 -14.03 -5.03
C ALA A 17 -0.65 -14.17 -6.54
N ARG A 18 -1.78 -14.78 -6.93
CA ARG A 18 -2.20 -14.88 -8.33
C ARG A 18 -2.40 -13.51 -8.97
N PHE A 19 -3.02 -12.58 -8.25
CA PHE A 19 -3.23 -11.24 -8.75
C PHE A 19 -1.91 -10.49 -8.99
N PHE A 20 -0.97 -10.58 -8.05
CA PHE A 20 0.36 -10.01 -8.25
C PHE A 20 1.07 -10.62 -9.46
N HIS A 21 1.03 -11.95 -9.59
CA HIS A 21 1.64 -12.65 -10.71
C HIS A 21 1.04 -12.24 -12.06
N SER A 22 -0.29 -12.12 -12.16
CA SER A 22 -0.95 -11.71 -13.41
C SER A 22 -0.64 -10.27 -13.82
N HIS A 23 -0.06 -9.47 -12.92
CA HIS A 23 0.35 -8.08 -13.16
C HIS A 23 1.88 -7.91 -13.14
N GLY A 24 2.64 -9.00 -13.29
CA GLY A 24 4.10 -8.97 -13.36
C GLY A 24 4.79 -8.46 -12.09
N VAL A 25 4.15 -8.63 -10.93
CA VAL A 25 4.66 -8.15 -9.64
C VAL A 25 5.42 -9.25 -8.92
N ALA A 26 6.70 -9.01 -8.66
CA ALA A 26 7.54 -9.91 -7.89
C ALA A 26 7.27 -9.80 -6.38
N LEU A 27 7.09 -10.95 -5.71
CA LEU A 27 6.86 -11.04 -4.27
C LEU A 27 8.04 -11.73 -3.58
N GLN A 28 8.41 -11.24 -2.38
CA GLN A 28 9.38 -11.94 -1.55
C GLN A 28 8.81 -13.25 -0.98
N SER A 29 7.51 -13.29 -0.71
CA SER A 29 6.80 -14.46 -0.19
C SER A 29 5.34 -14.45 -0.62
N GLU A 30 4.93 -15.38 -1.47
CA GLU A 30 3.53 -15.47 -1.94
C GLU A 30 2.51 -15.59 -0.79
N SER A 31 2.88 -16.31 0.28
CA SER A 31 2.00 -16.54 1.43
C SER A 31 1.84 -15.31 2.35
N ARG A 32 2.82 -14.39 2.38
CA ARG A 32 2.86 -13.29 3.38
C ARG A 32 2.96 -11.89 2.77
N SER A 33 3.62 -11.72 1.64
CA SER A 33 3.86 -10.43 1.02
C SER A 33 2.54 -9.75 0.67
N ARG A 34 2.41 -8.49 1.10
CA ARG A 34 1.26 -7.62 0.83
C ARG A 34 1.58 -6.50 -0.15
N SER A 35 2.80 -6.48 -0.67
CA SER A 35 3.25 -5.54 -1.68
C SER A 35 4.40 -6.15 -2.47
N GLY A 36 4.61 -5.66 -3.68
CA GLY A 36 5.72 -6.07 -4.53
C GLY A 36 6.05 -4.98 -5.55
N VAL A 37 7.09 -5.21 -6.33
CA VAL A 37 7.53 -4.31 -7.41
C VAL A 37 7.23 -4.98 -8.74
N ARG A 38 6.56 -4.26 -9.64
CA ARG A 38 6.30 -4.71 -11.01
C ARG A 38 7.59 -4.69 -11.81
N GLU A 39 7.88 -5.79 -12.51
CA GLU A 39 9.14 -5.97 -13.24
C GLU A 39 9.30 -5.00 -14.43
N GLU A 40 8.19 -4.66 -15.10
CA GLU A 40 8.19 -3.85 -16.33
C GLU A 40 8.57 -2.38 -16.08
N ASP A 41 7.95 -1.74 -15.08
CA ASP A 41 8.01 -0.28 -14.86
C ASP A 41 8.56 0.10 -13.47
N GLY A 42 8.85 -0.88 -12.62
CA GLY A 42 9.31 -0.65 -11.26
C GLY A 42 8.24 -0.07 -10.33
N VAL A 43 6.96 -0.06 -10.74
CA VAL A 43 5.85 0.46 -9.93
C VAL A 43 5.60 -0.46 -8.75
N VAL A 44 5.47 0.15 -7.57
CA VAL A 44 5.11 -0.58 -6.35
C VAL A 44 3.60 -0.82 -6.33
N VAL A 45 3.20 -2.08 -6.16
CA VAL A 45 1.79 -2.49 -6.08
C VAL A 45 1.48 -2.99 -4.66
N PHE A 46 0.38 -2.50 -4.06
CA PHE A 46 -0.06 -2.87 -2.72
C PHE A 46 -1.39 -3.64 -2.70
N ALA A 47 -1.44 -4.71 -1.90
CA ALA A 47 -2.66 -5.44 -1.60
C ALA A 47 -3.30 -4.88 -0.32
N MET A 48 -4.36 -4.09 -0.48
CA MET A 48 -5.00 -3.34 0.60
C MET A 48 -6.26 -4.07 1.08
N PRO A 49 -6.34 -4.48 2.36
CA PRO A 49 -7.56 -5.09 2.89
C PRO A 49 -8.69 -4.06 2.95
N LEU A 50 -9.85 -4.41 2.38
CA LEU A 50 -11.00 -3.53 2.26
C LEU A 50 -11.45 -3.00 3.62
N GLU A 51 -11.38 -3.82 4.67
CA GLU A 51 -11.78 -3.45 6.03
C GLU A 51 -10.88 -2.38 6.67
N ARG A 52 -9.74 -2.05 6.07
CA ARG A 52 -8.83 -0.98 6.53
C ARG A 52 -8.94 0.31 5.72
N VAL A 53 -9.84 0.34 4.74
CA VAL A 53 -10.10 1.55 3.97
C VAL A 53 -10.94 2.51 4.79
N SER A 54 -10.44 3.73 4.96
CA SER A 54 -11.19 4.86 5.50
C SER A 54 -11.60 5.78 4.37
N VAL A 55 -12.85 6.22 4.37
CA VAL A 55 -13.41 7.17 3.41
C VAL A 55 -13.73 8.47 4.14
N ASP A 56 -13.26 9.58 3.59
CA ASP A 56 -13.54 10.93 4.07
C ASP A 56 -13.99 11.85 2.92
N ALA A 57 -14.33 13.11 3.23
CA ALA A 57 -14.77 14.10 2.24
C ALA A 57 -13.73 14.36 1.13
N TRP A 58 -12.48 14.00 1.36
CA TRP A 58 -11.39 14.18 0.42
C TRP A 58 -11.09 12.91 -0.34
N GLY A 59 -11.66 11.75 -0.03
CA GLY A 59 -11.46 10.51 -0.78
C GLY A 59 -11.16 9.33 0.14
N CYS A 60 -10.35 8.40 -0.34
CA CYS A 60 -10.08 7.15 0.38
C CYS A 60 -8.64 7.08 0.86
N SER A 61 -8.42 6.40 1.98
CA SER A 61 -7.10 6.12 2.51
C SER A 61 -7.00 4.72 3.13
N CYS A 62 -5.81 4.14 3.13
CA CYS A 62 -5.53 2.85 3.78
C CYS A 62 -4.14 2.90 4.40
N LEU A 63 -4.02 2.42 5.65
CA LEU A 63 -2.73 2.30 6.31
C LEU A 63 -1.94 1.14 5.67
N LEU A 64 -0.76 1.43 5.13
CA LEU A 64 0.12 0.44 4.50
C LEU A 64 1.18 -0.09 5.48
N TRP A 65 1.79 0.82 6.25
CA TRP A 65 2.84 0.50 7.21
C TRP A 65 2.81 1.49 8.37
N ALA A 66 3.13 1.06 9.59
CA ALA A 66 3.34 1.95 10.72
C ALA A 66 4.40 1.39 11.66
N SER A 67 5.23 2.28 12.22
CA SER A 67 6.11 1.90 13.32
C SER A 67 5.25 1.66 14.55
N SER A 68 5.04 0.39 14.90
CA SER A 68 4.23 0.08 16.08
C SER A 68 5.06 0.24 17.34
N GLY A 69 4.51 0.92 18.34
CA GLY A 69 4.93 0.73 19.71
C GLY A 69 4.46 -0.60 20.31
N ARG A 70 3.40 -1.26 19.76
CA ARG A 70 2.84 -2.48 20.38
C ARG A 70 1.83 -3.39 19.63
N ALA A 71 1.37 -3.20 18.38
CA ALA A 71 0.09 -3.87 18.02
C ALA A 71 -0.24 -4.38 16.60
N LEU A 72 0.64 -4.39 15.59
CA LEU A 72 0.20 -4.91 14.27
C LEU A 72 1.30 -5.67 13.53
N GLU A 73 1.53 -6.92 13.92
CA GLU A 73 2.51 -7.82 13.28
C GLU A 73 2.35 -7.94 11.76
N ASP A 74 1.14 -7.77 11.23
CA ASP A 74 0.83 -7.80 9.80
C ASP A 74 1.24 -6.53 9.03
N VAL A 75 1.43 -5.39 9.71
CA VAL A 75 1.75 -4.07 9.12
C VAL A 75 3.23 -3.72 9.34
N LEU A 76 4.00 -4.64 9.91
CA LEU A 76 5.40 -4.41 10.33
C LEU A 76 6.44 -5.02 9.38
N SER A 77 6.05 -5.62 8.25
CA SER A 77 7.05 -6.23 7.38
C SER A 77 8.04 -5.18 6.86
N LEU A 78 9.35 -5.46 7.05
CA LEU A 78 10.43 -4.60 6.53
C LEU A 78 10.36 -4.48 5.01
N GLU A 79 9.84 -5.51 4.34
CA GLU A 79 9.46 -5.49 2.92
C GLU A 79 8.47 -4.36 2.62
N THR A 80 7.34 -4.31 3.31
CA THR A 80 6.32 -3.26 3.08
C THR A 80 6.87 -1.87 3.39
N LEU A 81 7.74 -1.73 4.41
CA LEU A 81 8.43 -0.47 4.67
C LEU A 81 9.33 -0.04 3.50
N ARG A 82 10.10 -0.97 2.92
CA ARG A 82 10.96 -0.68 1.75
C ARG A 82 10.12 -0.25 0.56
N HIS A 83 9.04 -0.97 0.27
CA HIS A 83 8.09 -0.63 -0.78
C HIS A 83 7.40 0.72 -0.56
N CYS A 84 7.01 1.06 0.68
CA CYS A 84 6.45 2.38 1.00
C CYS A 84 7.45 3.51 0.73
N ARG A 85 8.72 3.31 1.10
CA ARG A 85 9.78 4.30 0.84
C ARG A 85 10.01 4.48 -0.67
N LEU A 86 10.06 3.38 -1.42
CA LEU A 86 10.20 3.41 -2.88
C LEU A 86 9.03 4.13 -3.55
N ALA A 87 7.79 3.81 -3.18
CA ALA A 87 6.59 4.47 -3.69
C ALA A 87 6.57 5.98 -3.39
N VAL A 88 7.03 6.40 -2.21
CA VAL A 88 7.17 7.83 -1.88
C VAL A 88 8.22 8.50 -2.76
N GLN A 89 9.35 7.84 -3.02
CA GLN A 89 10.42 8.37 -3.87
C GLN A 89 9.98 8.50 -5.33
N GLN A 90 9.28 7.50 -5.86
CA GLN A 90 8.76 7.50 -7.23
C GLN A 90 7.56 8.43 -7.40
N GLY A 91 6.81 8.71 -6.33
CA GLY A 91 5.61 9.55 -6.35
C GLY A 91 4.38 8.90 -7.00
N VAL A 92 4.52 7.65 -7.45
CA VAL A 92 3.47 6.81 -8.03
C VAL A 92 3.51 5.43 -7.39
N ALA A 93 2.33 4.86 -7.21
CA ALA A 93 2.13 3.46 -6.82
C ALA A 93 0.74 3.03 -7.27
N GLU A 94 0.50 1.73 -7.26
CA GLU A 94 -0.81 1.16 -7.49
C GLU A 94 -1.23 0.30 -6.30
N GLY A 95 -2.52 0.03 -6.21
CA GLY A 95 -3.03 -0.92 -5.25
C GLY A 95 -4.37 -1.50 -5.67
N PHE A 96 -4.70 -2.63 -5.07
CA PHE A 96 -5.96 -3.31 -5.29
C PHE A 96 -6.56 -3.70 -3.95
N LEU A 97 -7.89 -3.81 -3.90
CA LEU A 97 -8.64 -4.12 -2.70
C LEU A 97 -8.83 -5.64 -2.55
N LEU A 98 -8.63 -6.14 -1.34
CA LEU A 98 -8.89 -7.52 -0.96
C LEU A 98 -10.09 -7.56 -0.01
N ASP A 99 -11.17 -8.20 -0.45
CA ASP A 99 -12.24 -8.65 0.43
C ASP A 99 -11.80 -9.98 1.09
N ARG A 100 -12.09 -10.17 2.38
CA ARG A 100 -11.74 -11.40 3.10
C ARG A 100 -12.53 -12.60 2.60
N ASP A 101 -13.75 -12.38 2.07
CA ASP A 101 -14.74 -13.44 1.87
C ASP A 101 -15.16 -13.67 0.42
N GLN A 102 -14.63 -12.92 -0.55
CA GLN A 102 -15.04 -13.06 -1.95
C GLN A 102 -13.89 -13.44 -2.87
N ALA A 103 -14.09 -14.52 -3.63
CA ALA A 103 -13.43 -14.67 -4.91
C ALA A 103 -13.87 -13.48 -5.78
N PRO A 104 -12.94 -12.81 -6.49
CA PRO A 104 -13.30 -11.66 -7.30
C PRO A 104 -14.31 -12.09 -8.36
N MET A 105 -15.55 -11.60 -8.28
CA MET A 105 -16.55 -11.84 -9.34
C MET A 105 -16.15 -11.10 -10.62
N GLU A 106 -15.31 -10.09 -10.50
CA GLU A 106 -14.42 -9.50 -11.50
C GLU A 106 -13.07 -9.28 -10.80
N GLY A 107 -11.95 -9.64 -11.43
CA GLY A 107 -10.60 -9.49 -10.85
C GLY A 107 -10.43 -8.10 -10.20
N PRO A 108 -9.81 -7.97 -9.01
CA PRO A 108 -9.79 -6.69 -8.32
C PRO A 108 -9.09 -5.64 -9.19
N GLU A 109 -9.71 -4.48 -9.41
CA GLU A 109 -9.13 -3.46 -10.29
C GLU A 109 -7.89 -2.83 -9.65
N LEU A 110 -6.87 -2.55 -10.46
CA LEU A 110 -5.73 -1.75 -10.04
C LEU A 110 -6.13 -0.27 -9.98
N LEU A 111 -5.88 0.34 -8.83
CA LEU A 111 -6.17 1.74 -8.56
C LEU A 111 -4.84 2.49 -8.46
N ALA A 112 -4.75 3.63 -9.15
CA ALA A 112 -3.65 4.57 -8.93
C ALA A 112 -3.74 5.15 -7.51
N ILE A 113 -2.68 4.98 -6.72
CA ILE A 113 -2.60 5.49 -5.35
C ILE A 113 -1.40 6.41 -5.19
N ARG A 114 -1.47 7.28 -4.17
CA ARG A 114 -0.33 8.03 -3.68
C ARG A 114 0.03 7.54 -2.29
N VAL A 115 1.29 7.15 -2.11
CA VAL A 115 1.82 6.82 -0.78
C VAL A 115 2.33 8.08 -0.13
N VAL A 116 1.89 8.34 1.11
CA VAL A 116 2.30 9.49 1.90
C VAL A 116 2.76 9.05 3.29
N LYS A 117 3.80 9.70 3.80
CA LYS A 117 4.25 9.52 5.18
C LYS A 117 3.55 10.55 6.07
N ILE A 118 2.83 10.07 7.07
CA ILE A 118 2.17 10.91 8.09
C ILE A 118 2.61 10.39 9.45
N ASN A 119 3.26 11.23 10.25
CA ASN A 119 3.86 10.85 11.52
C ASN A 119 4.77 9.61 11.37
N THR A 120 4.45 8.52 12.05
CA THR A 120 5.18 7.25 12.06
C THR A 120 4.61 6.21 11.08
N GLY A 121 3.65 6.58 10.24
CA GLY A 121 2.97 5.68 9.31
C GLY A 121 3.04 6.10 7.84
N PHE A 122 2.87 5.12 6.96
CA PHE A 122 2.69 5.27 5.53
C PHE A 122 1.27 4.89 5.15
N TRP A 123 0.64 5.76 4.37
CA TRP A 123 -0.75 5.67 3.98
C TRP A 123 -0.86 5.71 2.46
N ALA A 124 -1.65 4.80 1.89
CA ALA A 124 -2.18 4.95 0.55
C ALA A 124 -3.32 5.98 0.56
N ARG A 125 -3.39 6.84 -0.46
CA ARG A 125 -4.50 7.77 -0.68
C ARG A 125 -4.89 7.75 -2.16
N TRP A 126 -6.19 7.73 -2.45
CA TRP A 126 -6.72 7.81 -3.81
C TRP A 126 -8.03 8.60 -3.88
N GLY A 127 -8.49 8.87 -5.10
CA GLY A 127 -9.56 9.83 -5.36
C GLY A 127 -9.07 11.28 -5.24
N THR A 128 -9.92 12.18 -4.76
CA THR A 128 -9.56 13.60 -4.51
C THR A 128 -8.44 13.76 -3.47
N ALA A 129 -8.16 12.72 -2.67
CA ALA A 129 -7.26 12.75 -1.53
C ALA A 129 -5.80 12.77 -1.98
N ALA A 130 -5.53 12.18 -3.15
CA ALA A 130 -4.23 12.22 -3.80
C ALA A 130 -3.87 13.63 -4.30
N ARG A 131 -4.87 14.46 -4.64
CA ARG A 131 -4.70 15.80 -5.23
C ARG A 131 -4.49 16.91 -4.20
N ALA A 132 -5.16 16.84 -3.04
CA ALA A 132 -5.17 17.90 -2.04
C ALA A 132 -3.79 18.31 -1.48
N GLN A 133 -2.77 17.44 -1.58
CA GLN A 133 -1.42 17.75 -1.09
C GLN A 133 -0.52 18.48 -2.09
N ARG A 134 -0.88 18.60 -3.37
CA ARG A 134 -0.11 19.44 -4.32
C ARG A 134 -0.21 20.93 -3.96
N SER A 135 -1.26 21.33 -3.25
CA SER A 135 -1.53 22.71 -2.86
C SER A 135 -0.79 23.17 -1.59
N GLY A 136 -0.14 22.26 -0.86
CA GLY A 136 0.47 22.55 0.45
C GLY A 136 1.92 23.03 0.39
N ALA A 137 2.61 22.93 -0.75
CA ALA A 137 3.98 23.39 -0.91
C ALA A 137 4.06 24.87 -1.34
N ARG A 138 3.26 25.75 -0.72
CA ARG A 138 3.46 27.20 -0.77
C ARG A 138 2.69 27.97 0.32
N ALA A 139 2.82 27.58 1.57
CA ALA A 139 2.67 28.55 2.66
C ALA A 139 4.08 28.98 3.08
N SER A 140 4.61 29.96 2.34
CA SER A 140 5.82 30.68 2.70
C SER A 140 5.73 31.12 4.15
N CYS A 141 6.73 30.74 4.95
CA CYS A 141 7.08 31.48 6.14
C CYS A 141 7.23 32.96 5.73
N ARG A 142 6.30 33.81 6.17
CA ARG A 142 6.59 35.22 6.43
C ARG A 142 5.95 35.55 7.76
N GLY A 143 6.78 35.41 8.80
CA GLY A 143 6.58 36.22 9.99
C GLY A 143 6.71 37.68 9.59
N THR A 144 5.79 38.51 10.05
CA THR A 144 6.12 39.89 10.40
C THR A 144 5.29 40.26 11.62
N ARG A 145 6.02 40.50 12.70
CA ARG A 145 5.59 41.11 13.95
C ARG A 145 5.51 42.64 13.75
N LEU A 146 4.75 43.30 14.63
CA LEU A 146 4.64 44.76 14.88
C LEU A 146 3.56 45.42 14.02
N GLN A 147 2.63 46.23 14.54
CA GLN A 147 2.50 46.92 15.85
C GLN A 147 1.12 46.69 16.47
#